data_AF-A0A519V8Q8-F1
#
_entry.id   AF-A0A519V8Q8-F1
#
_cell.length_a   1.000
_cell.length_b   1.000
_cell.length_c   1.000
_cell.angle_alpha   90.00
_cell.angle_beta   90.00
_cell.angle_gamma   90.00
#
_symmetry.space_group_name_H-M   'P 1'
#
loop_
_entity.id
_entity.type
_entity.pdbx_description
1 polymer ?
#
loop_
_entity_poly.entity_id
_entity_poly.type
_entity_poly.pdbx_seq_one_letter_code
_entity_poly.pdbx_strand_id
1 'polypeptide(L)'
;MLVAFLVGSSFNLFAQRQMEKLDRGLIAMRQGADSVYVGWRLLGTEPDEIAFNLYRKTGEKPAVKLNNQPIIQSTNFIDTKVDFSFANTYFVKAVIKGVEQFASKSYVLPVNVLSKQYLDIPLKTPIGYSPNDLSVG
;
A
#
# COMPACT_ATOMS: atom_id res chain seq x y z
N MET A 1 -37.19 -41.95 32.32
CA MET A 1 -36.14 -42.03 31.30
C MET A 1 -35.52 -40.65 31.17
N LEU A 2 -34.37 -40.40 31.81
CA LEU A 2 -33.72 -39.09 31.81
C LEU A 2 -32.74 -39.05 30.63
N VAL A 3 -32.99 -38.20 29.64
CA VAL A 3 -32.09 -38.01 28.49
C VAL A 3 -31.12 -36.88 28.84
N ALA A 4 -29.85 -37.22 29.03
CA ALA A 4 -28.79 -36.24 29.24
C ALA A 4 -28.36 -35.65 27.88
N PHE A 5 -28.55 -34.35 27.69
CA PHE A 5 -28.09 -33.62 26.50
C PHE A 5 -26.61 -33.24 26.70
N LEU A 6 -25.74 -33.87 25.92
CA LEU A 6 -24.30 -33.61 25.93
C LEU A 6 -24.02 -32.43 24.99
N VAL A 7 -23.82 -31.24 25.55
CA VAL A 7 -23.44 -30.04 24.79
C VAL A 7 -21.94 -30.12 24.52
N GLY A 8 -21.56 -30.54 23.32
CA GLY A 8 -20.17 -30.53 22.86
C GLY A 8 -19.73 -29.12 22.50
N SER A 9 -18.97 -28.46 23.38
CA SER A 9 -18.30 -27.20 23.07
C SER A 9 -17.20 -27.45 22.04
N SER A 10 -17.41 -27.02 20.81
CA SER A 10 -16.38 -27.05 19.76
C SER A 10 -15.43 -25.86 19.98
N PHE A 11 -14.21 -26.13 20.42
CA PHE A 11 -13.15 -25.11 20.41
C PHE A 11 -12.60 -24.96 19.00
N ASN A 12 -12.70 -23.76 18.42
CA ASN A 12 -11.98 -23.45 17.19
C ASN A 12 -10.48 -23.44 17.50
N LEU A 13 -9.75 -24.42 16.99
CA LEU A 13 -8.28 -24.44 17.05
C LEU A 13 -7.75 -23.56 15.91
N PHE A 14 -7.02 -22.50 16.26
CA PHE A 14 -6.35 -21.65 15.29
C PHE A 14 -5.05 -22.31 14.85
N ALA A 15 -5.02 -22.85 13.63
CA ALA A 15 -3.83 -23.40 12.99
C ALA A 15 -3.16 -22.41 11.99
N GLN A 16 -3.65 -21.17 11.95
CA GLN A 16 -3.13 -20.13 11.08
C GLN A 16 -1.72 -19.72 11.53
N ARG A 17 -0.82 -19.53 10.57
CA ARG A 17 0.54 -19.04 10.86
C ARG A 17 0.47 -17.62 11.41
N GLN A 18 1.31 -17.32 12.39
CA GLN A 18 1.58 -15.94 12.78
C GLN A 18 2.32 -15.25 11.63
N MET A 19 1.80 -14.09 11.21
CA MET A 19 2.37 -13.27 10.14
C MET A 19 2.48 -11.81 10.62
N GLU A 20 3.34 -11.03 9.97
CA GLU A 20 3.50 -9.61 10.27
C GLU A 20 2.23 -8.81 9.96
N LYS A 21 1.97 -7.78 10.79
CA LYS A 21 0.93 -6.80 10.50
C LYS A 21 1.50 -5.70 9.62
N LEU A 22 1.42 -5.89 8.31
CA LEU A 22 1.91 -4.93 7.33
C LEU A 22 0.89 -3.81 7.07
N ASP A 23 1.41 -2.63 6.72
CA ASP A 23 0.60 -1.59 6.10
C ASP A 23 0.53 -1.79 4.58
N ARG A 24 -0.23 -0.90 3.91
CA ARG A 24 -0.46 -0.93 2.47
C ARG A 24 0.83 -0.88 1.65
N GLY A 25 1.96 -0.44 2.21
CA GLY A 25 3.24 -0.36 1.50
C GLY A 25 3.18 0.47 0.23
N LEU A 26 2.39 1.55 0.25
CA LEU A 26 2.21 2.41 -0.91
C LEU A 26 3.53 3.09 -1.26
N ILE A 27 3.93 2.99 -2.52
CA ILE A 27 5.07 3.70 -3.08
C ILE A 27 4.64 4.44 -4.34
N ALA A 28 5.29 5.57 -4.62
CA ALA A 28 5.13 6.30 -5.86
C ALA A 28 6.52 6.69 -6.40
N MET A 29 6.76 6.49 -7.69
CA MET A 29 8.06 6.76 -8.33
C MET A 29 7.84 7.46 -9.66
N ARG A 30 8.54 8.58 -9.87
CA ARG A 30 8.55 9.28 -11.15
C ARG A 30 9.18 8.37 -12.22
N GLN A 31 8.46 8.12 -13.30
CA GLN A 31 8.93 7.30 -14.43
C GLN A 31 9.33 8.12 -15.65
N GLY A 32 8.87 9.37 -15.76
CA GLY A 32 9.10 10.20 -16.93
C GLY A 32 8.85 11.68 -16.69
N ALA A 33 8.62 12.42 -17.78
CA ALA A 33 8.42 13.86 -17.73
C ALA A 33 7.21 14.25 -16.86
N ASP A 34 6.10 13.54 -17.00
CA ASP A 34 4.79 13.81 -16.39
C ASP A 34 4.10 12.54 -15.85
N SER A 35 4.83 11.43 -15.67
CA SER A 35 4.29 10.15 -15.24
C SER A 35 4.87 9.63 -13.93
N VAL A 36 4.01 9.00 -13.14
CA VAL A 36 4.34 8.38 -11.85
C VAL A 36 3.78 6.96 -11.81
N TYR A 37 4.63 5.99 -11.52
CA TYR A 37 4.19 4.66 -11.11
C TYR A 37 3.81 4.67 -9.65
N VAL A 38 2.64 4.12 -9.33
CA VAL A 38 2.16 3.94 -7.97
C VAL A 38 1.90 2.46 -7.75
N GLY A 39 2.41 1.89 -6.66
CA GLY A 39 2.24 0.49 -6.33
C GLY A 39 1.95 0.28 -4.84
N TRP A 40 1.18 -0.76 -4.52
CA TRP A 40 0.84 -1.12 -3.14
C TRP A 40 0.68 -2.63 -2.96
N ARG A 41 0.59 -3.07 -1.71
CA ARG A 41 0.39 -4.47 -1.33
C ARG A 41 -1.09 -4.86 -1.41
N LEU A 42 -1.36 -6.06 -1.93
CA LEU A 42 -2.52 -6.86 -1.55
C LEU A 42 -2.16 -7.60 -0.26
N LEU A 43 -2.93 -7.43 0.81
CA LEU A 43 -2.64 -8.05 2.10
C LEU A 43 -3.35 -9.40 2.22
N GLY A 44 -2.69 -10.38 2.84
CA GLY A 44 -3.28 -11.72 3.04
C GLY A 44 -4.50 -11.76 3.96
N THR A 45 -4.87 -10.64 4.59
CA THR A 45 -6.08 -10.48 5.41
C THR A 45 -7.27 -9.93 4.63
N GLU A 46 -7.11 -9.70 3.33
CA GLU A 46 -8.13 -9.09 2.48
C GLU A 46 -8.94 -10.15 1.73
N PRO A 47 -10.24 -9.89 1.46
CA PRO A 47 -11.05 -10.78 0.64
C PRO A 47 -10.59 -10.77 -0.82
N ASP A 48 -10.87 -11.85 -1.54
CA ASP A 48 -10.49 -12.00 -2.95
C ASP A 48 -11.18 -10.95 -3.85
N GLU A 49 -12.40 -10.54 -3.54
CA GLU A 49 -13.17 -9.54 -4.31
C GLU A 49 -12.83 -8.09 -3.93
N ILE A 50 -11.68 -7.84 -3.31
CA ILE A 50 -11.28 -6.49 -2.94
C ILE A 50 -11.00 -5.62 -4.17
N ALA A 51 -11.35 -4.34 -4.06
CA ALA A 51 -11.00 -3.34 -5.05
C ALA A 51 -10.27 -2.15 -4.41
N PHE A 52 -9.65 -1.31 -5.21
CA PHE A 52 -8.92 -0.13 -4.72
C PHE A 52 -9.31 1.15 -5.47
N ASN A 53 -9.37 2.24 -4.73
CA ASN A 53 -9.42 3.59 -5.28
C ASN A 53 -8.14 4.33 -4.92
N LEU A 54 -7.50 4.91 -5.93
CA LEU A 54 -6.25 5.67 -5.80
C LEU A 54 -6.55 7.16 -5.88
N TYR A 55 -5.90 7.92 -5.00
CA TYR A 55 -6.05 9.36 -4.91
C TYR A 55 -4.70 10.06 -4.98
N ARG A 56 -4.71 11.28 -5.54
CA ARG A 56 -3.59 12.21 -5.53
C ARG A 56 -4.02 13.57 -4.99
N LYS A 57 -3.24 14.13 -4.06
CA LYS A 57 -3.29 15.55 -3.66
C LYS A 57 -2.08 16.26 -4.29
N THR A 58 -2.29 17.37 -4.99
CA THR A 58 -1.21 18.14 -5.63
C THR A 58 -1.11 19.52 -4.98
N GLY A 59 -0.03 19.77 -4.23
CA GLY A 59 0.10 20.97 -3.40
C GLY A 59 -1.06 21.11 -2.42
N GLU A 60 -1.69 22.30 -2.40
CA GLU A 60 -2.85 22.59 -1.54
C GLU A 60 -4.20 22.25 -2.17
N LYS A 61 -4.23 21.74 -3.41
CA LYS A 61 -5.48 21.35 -4.06
C LYS A 61 -6.15 20.19 -3.31
N PRO A 62 -7.49 20.07 -3.35
CA PRO A 62 -8.18 18.88 -2.86
C PRO A 62 -7.65 17.60 -3.53
N ALA A 63 -7.70 16.49 -2.81
CA ALA A 63 -7.33 15.20 -3.38
C ALA A 63 -8.34 14.79 -4.46
N VAL A 64 -7.83 14.32 -5.60
CA VAL A 64 -8.61 13.81 -6.72
C VAL A 64 -8.49 12.30 -6.81
N LYS A 65 -9.60 11.63 -7.11
CA LYS A 65 -9.59 10.20 -7.45
C LYS A 65 -9.04 10.02 -8.87
N LEU A 66 -8.10 9.10 -9.05
CA LEU A 66 -7.41 8.91 -10.33
C LEU A 66 -8.08 7.88 -11.24
N ASN A 67 -8.77 6.90 -10.66
CA ASN A 67 -9.43 5.83 -11.40
C ASN A 67 -10.94 6.07 -11.49
N ASN A 68 -11.53 5.87 -12.68
CA ASN A 68 -12.98 6.00 -12.87
C ASN A 68 -13.74 4.81 -12.26
N GLN A 69 -13.23 3.60 -12.47
CA GLN A 69 -13.74 2.35 -11.89
C GLN A 69 -12.78 1.82 -10.83
N PRO A 70 -13.25 1.19 -9.75
CA PRO A 70 -12.38 0.56 -8.76
C PRO A 70 -11.39 -0.43 -9.41
N ILE A 71 -10.14 -0.39 -8.96
CA ILE A 71 -9.05 -1.21 -9.50
C ILE A 71 -9.16 -2.61 -8.88
N ILE A 72 -9.40 -3.63 -9.70
CA ILE A 72 -9.60 -5.03 -9.26
C ILE A 72 -8.59 -6.02 -9.84
N GLN A 73 -7.86 -5.65 -10.90
CA GLN A 73 -6.97 -6.56 -11.62
C GLN A 73 -5.50 -6.42 -11.21
N SER A 74 -5.16 -5.37 -10.47
CA SER A 74 -3.79 -5.08 -10.05
C SER A 74 -3.75 -4.28 -8.75
N THR A 75 -2.55 -4.18 -8.19
CA THR A 75 -2.25 -3.27 -7.06
C THR A 75 -1.24 -2.20 -7.46
N ASN A 76 -1.36 -1.72 -8.70
CA ASN A 76 -0.54 -0.64 -9.24
C ASN A 76 -1.34 0.26 -10.19
N PHE A 77 -0.78 1.43 -10.51
CA PHE A 77 -1.38 2.40 -11.41
C PHE A 77 -0.30 3.30 -12.00
N ILE A 78 -0.46 3.71 -13.27
CA ILE A 78 0.35 4.77 -13.87
C ILE A 78 -0.46 6.05 -13.86
N ASP A 79 -0.06 6.99 -13.01
CA ASP A 79 -0.59 8.35 -13.04
C ASP A 79 0.13 9.17 -14.11
N THR A 80 -0.64 9.94 -14.88
CA THR A 80 -0.15 10.73 -16.01
C THR A 80 -0.52 12.20 -15.82
N LYS A 81 0.15 13.10 -16.54
CA LYS A 81 -0.07 14.55 -16.44
C LYS A 81 0.17 15.06 -15.00
N VAL A 82 1.18 14.50 -14.34
CA VAL A 82 1.60 14.91 -12.99
C VAL A 82 2.38 16.22 -13.09
N ASP A 83 1.96 17.23 -12.35
CA ASP A 83 2.71 18.48 -12.21
C ASP A 83 3.73 18.37 -11.08
N PHE A 84 4.99 18.18 -11.45
CA PHE A 84 6.10 18.06 -10.50
C PHE A 84 6.58 19.40 -9.91
N SER A 85 5.99 20.52 -10.31
CA SER A 85 6.24 21.83 -9.68
C SER A 85 5.63 21.90 -8.27
N PHE A 86 4.76 20.95 -7.92
CA PHE A 86 4.16 20.78 -6.61
C PHE A 86 4.49 19.41 -6.02
N ALA A 87 4.41 19.29 -4.69
CA ALA A 87 4.43 18.00 -4.04
C ALA A 87 3.15 17.22 -4.41
N ASN A 88 3.31 15.94 -4.74
CA ASN A 88 2.21 15.06 -5.09
C ASN A 88 2.11 13.95 -4.05
N THR A 89 1.02 13.94 -3.30
CA THR A 89 0.77 12.99 -2.22
C THR A 89 -0.26 11.96 -2.65
N TYR A 90 0.09 10.69 -2.58
CA TYR A 90 -0.77 9.57 -2.97
C TYR A 90 -1.28 8.82 -1.75
N PHE A 91 -2.50 8.32 -1.83
CA PHE A 91 -3.04 7.36 -0.85
C PHE A 91 -4.06 6.45 -1.53
N VAL A 92 -4.22 5.25 -0.99
CA VAL A 92 -5.15 4.24 -1.51
C VAL A 92 -6.24 3.99 -0.47
N LYS A 93 -7.47 3.80 -0.94
CA LYS A 93 -8.57 3.26 -0.15
C LYS A 93 -8.96 1.91 -0.70
N ALA A 94 -8.99 0.91 0.18
CA ALA A 94 -9.64 -0.36 -0.13
C ALA A 94 -11.15 -0.14 -0.29
N VAL A 95 -11.77 -0.96 -1.12
CA VAL A 95 -13.22 -1.00 -1.33
C VAL A 95 -13.65 -2.43 -1.08
N ILE A 96 -14.46 -2.64 -0.04
CA ILE A 96 -14.96 -3.95 0.37
C ILE A 96 -16.48 -3.90 0.26
N LYS A 97 -17.06 -4.79 -0.54
CA LYS A 97 -18.51 -4.84 -0.80
C LYS A 97 -19.09 -3.47 -1.22
N GLY A 98 -18.35 -2.76 -2.07
CA GLY A 98 -18.73 -1.44 -2.57
C GLY A 98 -18.51 -0.26 -1.62
N VAL A 99 -18.02 -0.49 -0.39
CA VAL A 99 -17.77 0.56 0.60
C VAL A 99 -16.30 0.86 0.71
N GLU A 100 -15.94 2.15 0.56
CA GLU A 100 -14.58 2.63 0.82
C GLU A 100 -14.21 2.50 2.29
N GLN A 101 -13.02 1.96 2.53
CA GLN A 101 -12.41 1.88 3.83
C GLN A 101 -11.56 3.12 4.12
N PHE A 102 -10.99 3.19 5.33
CA PHE A 102 -10.05 4.24 5.69
C PHE A 102 -8.87 4.32 4.72
N ALA A 103 -8.36 5.54 4.50
CA ALA A 103 -7.19 5.76 3.66
C ALA A 103 -5.95 5.08 4.24
N SER A 104 -5.10 4.56 3.35
CA SER A 104 -3.75 4.15 3.71
C SER A 104 -2.93 5.32 4.25
N LYS A 105 -1.79 5.01 4.87
CA LYS A 105 -0.72 6.01 4.99
C LYS A 105 -0.40 6.56 3.60
N SER A 106 -0.12 7.85 3.55
CA SER A 106 0.18 8.54 2.30
C SER A 106 1.66 8.38 1.93
N TYR A 107 1.94 8.43 0.62
CA TYR A 107 3.29 8.55 0.07
C TYR A 107 3.44 9.92 -0.58
N VAL A 108 4.48 10.67 -0.24
CA VAL A 108 4.72 12.02 -0.76
C VAL A 108 5.86 11.99 -1.77
N LEU A 109 5.55 12.34 -3.02
CA LEU A 109 6.58 12.73 -3.98
C LEU A 109 6.88 14.23 -3.82
N PRO A 110 8.12 14.61 -3.45
CA PRO A 110 8.47 16.01 -3.27
C PRO A 110 8.47 16.78 -4.60
N VAL A 111 8.46 18.10 -4.49
CA VAL A 111 8.61 19.02 -5.63
C VAL A 111 9.91 18.70 -6.38
N ASN A 112 9.88 18.75 -7.71
CA ASN A 112 11.02 18.53 -8.60
C ASN A 112 11.77 17.20 -8.35
N VAL A 113 11.06 16.17 -7.87
CA VAL A 113 11.64 14.84 -7.67
C VAL A 113 12.30 14.33 -8.95
N LEU A 114 13.52 13.81 -8.83
CA LEU A 114 14.23 13.20 -9.94
C LEU A 114 13.62 11.84 -10.28
N SER A 115 13.72 11.46 -11.55
CA SER A 115 13.35 10.11 -11.98
C SER A 115 14.37 9.09 -11.46
N LYS A 116 14.04 8.40 -10.37
CA LYS A 116 14.86 7.35 -9.76
C LYS A 116 13.96 6.18 -9.36
N GLN A 117 14.41 4.96 -9.68
CA GLN A 117 13.70 3.72 -9.38
C GLN A 117 14.30 2.98 -8.18
N TYR A 118 14.83 3.73 -7.22
CA TYR A 118 15.45 3.22 -6.00
C TYR A 118 15.27 4.21 -4.85
N LEU A 119 15.31 3.71 -3.62
CA LEU A 119 15.32 4.53 -2.41
C LEU A 119 16.75 4.59 -1.86
N ASP A 120 17.28 5.80 -1.75
CA ASP A 120 18.56 6.04 -1.10
C ASP A 120 18.40 5.90 0.43
N ILE A 121 19.12 4.95 1.03
CA ILE A 121 19.22 4.80 2.49
C ILE A 121 20.68 5.10 2.88
N PRO A 122 20.97 6.31 3.40
CA PRO A 122 22.31 6.66 3.81
C PRO A 122 22.80 5.76 4.95
N LEU A 123 23.90 5.06 4.72
CA LEU A 123 24.50 4.17 5.71
C LEU A 123 25.59 4.91 6.49
N LYS A 124 25.69 4.60 7.79
CA LYS A 124 26.82 5.01 8.62
C LYS A 124 27.88 3.91 8.60
N THR A 125 28.54 3.75 7.45
CA THR A 125 29.50 2.68 7.23
C THR A 125 30.79 2.93 8.03
N PRO A 126 31.23 1.99 8.88
CA PRO A 126 32.50 2.12 9.58
C PRO A 126 33.70 2.17 8.63
N ILE A 127 34.78 2.86 9.05
CA ILE A 127 36.02 2.96 8.27
C ILE A 127 36.59 1.56 8.03
N GLY A 128 36.89 1.24 6.77
CA GLY A 128 37.45 -0.06 6.36
C GLY A 128 36.40 -1.16 6.15
N TYR A 129 35.10 -0.85 6.21
CA TYR A 129 34.03 -1.82 6.01
C TYR A 129 33.18 -1.50 4.78
N SER A 130 32.54 -2.54 4.24
CA SER A 130 31.51 -2.44 3.21
C SER A 130 30.21 -3.11 3.71
N PRO A 131 29.03 -2.58 3.35
CA PRO A 131 27.77 -3.28 3.56
C PRO A 131 27.77 -4.63 2.84
N ASN A 132 27.14 -5.64 3.45
CA ASN A 132 26.98 -6.96 2.86
C ASN A 132 25.52 -7.43 3.08
N ASP A 133 25.31 -8.63 3.62
CA ASP A 133 24.00 -9.21 3.84
C ASP A 133 23.10 -8.35 4.74
N LEU A 134 21.80 -8.38 4.44
CA LEU A 134 20.77 -7.65 5.17
C LEU A 134 19.54 -8.53 5.41
N SER A 135 18.76 -8.16 6.42
CA SER A 135 17.44 -8.72 6.71
C SER A 135 16.46 -7.59 6.99
N VAL A 136 15.17 -7.89 7.02
CA VAL A 136 14.07 -6.97 7.36
C VAL A 136 13.21 -7.58 8.47
N GLY A 137 12.44 -6.74 9.17
CA GLY A 137 11.48 -7.12 10.20
C GLY A 137 10.71 -5.92 10.74
#